data_AF-A0A8S3GV18-F1
#
_entry.id   AF-A0A8S3GV18-F1
#
_cell.length_a   1.000
_cell.length_b   1.000
_cell.length_c   1.000
_cell.angle_alpha   90.00
_cell.angle_beta   90.00
_cell.angle_gamma   90.00
#
_symmetry.space_group_name_H-M   'P 1'
#
loop_
_entity.id
_entity.type
_entity.pdbx_description
1 polymer ?
#
loop_
_entity_poly.entity_id
_entity_poly.type
_entity_poly.pdbx_seq_one_letter_code
_entity_poly.pdbx_strand_id
1 'polypeptide(L)'
;NPFVRQADLSDAGGLSRKLGSVRDAIKTNHKLRSFTFCGAMTNQGITEIITAFQLNMVLTTLRFKDRPLPPRGAEVLAELIRSSGILIHLTLSNTMLKDDGLRMIADAVCANPIMQTLELSFNRIHDKSGPYIGYMLKVCTSLRSLDISYNEMSAIGAKRIFDRLKVNRTLLHFNIGLNNLAVRSVKQTMSLKNPPVNGGQLVGNMLAENNTLITLDITHINMSEFGVQGIAESLLQNRTLTHLNLASNKIFDIQRRAILDAMHTNDTLLSLDLSHNKMDDASVIRLGEMLRVNRKLRFFRAKSCVIEDSRMYSLARTLDDKLTLTHLDLSKNKIGDDGAAMIGDILAKNNTLIYLNISENRITDQGVQAIANSLEMNFTLIHLEMLAQQANITVFAMVTFRSIRPDLTLR
;
A
#
# COMPACT_ATOMS: atom_id res chain seq x y z
N ASN A 1 12.42 22.99 -22.55
CA ASN A 1 13.55 22.10 -22.86
C ASN A 1 12.99 20.85 -23.55
N PRO A 2 13.33 20.57 -24.83
CA PRO A 2 12.77 19.46 -25.63
C PRO A 2 13.32 18.08 -25.26
N PHE A 3 14.33 17.99 -24.38
CA PHE A 3 14.91 16.73 -23.91
C PHE A 3 14.25 16.20 -22.64
N VAL A 4 13.32 16.96 -22.06
CA VAL A 4 12.61 16.60 -20.82
C VAL A 4 11.73 15.38 -21.07
N ARG A 5 12.03 14.29 -20.34
CA ARG A 5 11.25 13.04 -20.36
C ARG A 5 10.15 12.99 -19.31
N GLN A 6 10.33 13.73 -18.22
CA GLN A 6 9.39 13.84 -17.12
C GLN A 6 9.24 15.31 -16.76
N ALA A 7 8.01 15.81 -16.76
CA ALA A 7 7.72 17.17 -16.32
C ALA A 7 6.80 17.11 -15.10
N ASP A 8 7.17 17.81 -14.04
CA ASP A 8 6.35 18.02 -12.86
C ASP A 8 6.12 19.52 -12.68
N LEU A 9 4.85 19.91 -12.60
CA LEU A 9 4.42 21.29 -12.44
C LEU A 9 3.86 21.56 -11.04
N SER A 10 4.19 20.72 -10.06
CA SER A 10 3.80 20.88 -8.66
C SER A 10 4.19 22.24 -8.07
N ASP A 11 5.37 22.76 -8.42
CA ASP A 11 5.89 24.05 -7.93
C ASP A 11 5.66 25.24 -8.88
N ALA A 12 4.91 25.04 -9.96
CA ALA A 12 4.77 26.05 -11.01
C ALA A 12 3.69 27.10 -10.66
N GLY A 13 4.09 28.11 -9.88
CA GLY A 13 3.28 29.30 -9.63
C GLY A 13 2.86 30.00 -10.93
N GLY A 14 1.59 30.44 -11.02
CA GLY A 14 1.09 31.22 -12.15
C GLY A 14 0.89 30.42 -13.44
N LEU A 15 0.70 29.10 -13.36
CA LEU A 15 0.51 28.22 -14.52
C LEU A 15 -0.58 28.70 -15.49
N SER A 16 -1.66 29.29 -14.95
CA SER A 16 -2.74 29.90 -15.74
C SER A 16 -2.24 30.96 -16.74
N ARG A 17 -1.20 31.74 -16.38
CA ARG A 17 -0.59 32.77 -17.25
C ARG A 17 0.36 32.19 -18.29
N LYS A 18 0.77 30.92 -18.14
CA LYS A 18 1.74 30.23 -19.02
C LYS A 18 1.12 29.04 -19.77
N LEU A 19 -0.20 28.86 -19.72
CA LEU A 19 -0.91 27.72 -20.32
C LEU A 19 -0.59 27.54 -21.81
N GLY A 20 -0.57 28.63 -22.59
CA GLY A 20 -0.22 28.58 -24.02
C GLY A 20 1.18 28.02 -24.28
N SER A 21 2.19 28.51 -23.55
CA SER A 21 3.58 28.03 -23.67
C SER A 21 3.73 26.58 -23.22
N VAL A 22 3.03 26.17 -22.15
CA VAL A 22 3.03 24.78 -21.67
C VAL A 22 2.39 23.86 -22.71
N ARG A 23 1.24 24.27 -23.27
CA ARG A 23 0.52 23.56 -24.32
C ARG A 23 1.40 23.33 -25.55
N ASP A 24 2.08 24.36 -26.03
CA ASP A 24 2.91 24.26 -27.23
C ASP A 24 4.18 23.44 -26.98
N ALA A 25 4.75 23.54 -25.77
CA ALA A 25 5.85 22.67 -25.33
C ALA A 25 5.44 21.19 -25.25
N ILE A 26 4.22 20.89 -24.79
CA ILE A 26 3.69 19.52 -24.76
C ILE A 26 3.56 18.96 -26.18
N LYS A 27 2.98 19.73 -27.11
CA LYS A 27 2.77 19.28 -28.50
C LYS A 27 4.08 18.95 -29.22
N THR A 28 5.10 19.77 -29.01
CA THR A 28 6.39 19.67 -29.71
C THR A 28 7.41 18.77 -29.01
N ASN A 29 7.15 18.32 -27.78
CA ASN A 29 8.08 17.47 -27.05
C ASN A 29 7.90 15.99 -27.41
N HIS A 30 8.78 15.50 -28.28
CA HIS A 30 8.84 14.09 -28.73
C HIS A 30 9.58 13.15 -27.76
N LYS A 31 9.94 13.60 -26.55
CA LYS A 31 10.61 12.80 -25.52
C LYS A 31 9.83 12.71 -24.21
N LEU A 32 8.77 13.49 -24.02
CA LEU A 32 7.96 13.56 -22.81
C LEU A 32 7.16 12.26 -22.60
N ARG A 33 7.59 11.42 -21.66
CA ARG A 33 6.91 10.16 -21.31
C ARG A 33 5.95 10.30 -20.15
N SER A 34 6.27 11.21 -19.22
CA SER A 34 5.49 11.42 -18.01
C SER A 34 5.24 12.89 -17.75
N PHE A 35 4.01 13.21 -17.36
CA PHE A 35 3.63 14.55 -16.97
C PHE A 35 2.77 14.54 -15.71
N THR A 36 3.11 15.40 -14.75
CA THR A 36 2.38 15.59 -13.49
C THR A 36 1.84 17.01 -13.39
N PHE A 37 0.58 17.11 -12.99
CA PHE A 37 -0.15 18.34 -12.81
C PHE A 37 -0.71 18.45 -11.39
N CYS A 38 -0.35 19.50 -10.64
CA CYS A 38 -0.86 19.75 -9.28
C CYS A 38 -1.44 21.17 -9.09
N GLY A 39 -1.65 21.91 -10.19
CA GLY A 39 -2.18 23.27 -10.17
C GLY A 39 -3.70 23.33 -10.13
N ALA A 40 -4.28 24.46 -9.72
CA ALA A 40 -5.69 24.73 -9.99
C ALA A 40 -5.88 25.01 -11.50
N MET A 41 -6.98 24.51 -12.07
CA MET A 41 -7.21 24.59 -13.51
C MET A 41 -8.64 25.01 -13.79
N THR A 42 -8.82 25.89 -14.78
CA THR A 42 -10.15 26.22 -15.31
C THR A 42 -10.60 25.14 -16.28
N ASN A 43 -11.91 25.11 -16.60
CA ASN A 43 -12.43 24.24 -17.66
C ASN A 43 -11.67 24.46 -18.99
N GLN A 44 -11.39 25.72 -19.36
CA GLN A 44 -10.63 26.01 -20.56
C GLN A 44 -9.18 25.49 -20.47
N GLY A 45 -8.52 25.68 -19.33
CA GLY A 45 -7.15 25.23 -19.13
C GLY A 45 -6.99 23.71 -19.25
N ILE A 46 -7.94 22.92 -18.73
CA ILE A 46 -7.88 21.47 -18.85
C ILE A 46 -8.11 21.02 -20.29
N THR A 47 -9.08 21.62 -20.98
CA THR A 47 -9.33 21.31 -22.40
C THR A 47 -8.11 21.61 -23.25
N GLU A 48 -7.47 22.77 -23.07
CA GLU A 48 -6.28 23.13 -23.86
C GLU A 48 -5.10 22.18 -23.64
N ILE A 49 -4.82 21.83 -22.39
CA ILE A 49 -3.72 20.91 -22.05
C ILE A 49 -4.01 19.50 -22.54
N ILE A 50 -5.24 19.02 -22.39
CA ILE A 50 -5.60 17.68 -22.85
C ILE A 50 -5.58 17.59 -24.38
N THR A 51 -6.04 18.63 -25.08
CA THR A 51 -5.92 18.70 -26.55
C THR A 51 -4.46 18.67 -27.00
N ALA A 52 -3.54 19.27 -26.24
CA ALA A 52 -2.12 19.15 -26.50
C ALA A 52 -1.59 17.73 -26.31
N PHE A 53 -2.08 17.01 -25.30
CA PHE A 53 -1.71 15.61 -25.08
C PHE A 53 -2.25 14.66 -26.15
N GLN A 54 -3.42 14.93 -26.72
CA GLN A 54 -3.95 14.15 -27.85
C GLN A 54 -3.03 14.21 -29.08
N LEU A 55 -2.30 15.32 -29.26
CA LEU A 55 -1.31 15.48 -30.32
C LEU A 55 0.07 14.95 -29.92
N ASN A 56 0.30 14.69 -28.63
CA ASN A 56 1.57 14.16 -28.15
C ASN A 56 1.60 12.64 -28.33
N MET A 57 2.45 12.17 -29.25
CA MET A 57 2.55 10.74 -29.60
C MET A 57 3.51 9.94 -28.71
N VAL A 58 3.95 10.49 -27.58
CA VAL A 58 4.96 9.85 -26.72
C VAL A 58 4.59 9.74 -25.24
N LEU A 59 3.56 10.46 -24.77
CA LEU A 59 3.14 10.48 -23.38
C LEU A 59 2.43 9.19 -22.98
N THR A 60 3.09 8.38 -22.15
CA THR A 60 2.56 7.12 -21.63
C THR A 60 1.96 7.25 -20.23
N THR A 61 2.26 8.35 -19.54
CA THR A 61 1.90 8.55 -18.13
C THR A 61 1.43 9.97 -17.86
N LEU A 62 0.22 10.09 -17.34
CA LEU A 62 -0.38 11.36 -16.95
C LEU A 62 -0.84 11.32 -15.49
N ARG A 63 -0.49 12.34 -14.71
CA ARG A 63 -0.88 12.43 -13.29
C ARG A 63 -1.52 13.77 -12.97
N PHE A 64 -2.66 13.73 -12.30
CA PHE A 64 -3.30 14.85 -11.63
C PHE A 64 -3.33 14.51 -10.14
N LYS A 65 -2.77 15.39 -9.30
CA LYS A 65 -2.74 15.18 -7.85
C LYS A 65 -3.12 16.43 -7.07
N ASP A 66 -3.79 16.21 -5.95
CA ASP A 66 -3.95 17.18 -4.87
C ASP A 66 -4.66 18.49 -5.21
N ARG A 67 -5.53 18.47 -6.23
CA ARG A 67 -6.45 19.58 -6.56
C ARG A 67 -7.72 19.08 -7.26
N PRO A 68 -8.89 19.68 -6.97
CA PRO A 68 -10.13 19.36 -7.67
C PRO A 68 -9.99 19.55 -9.18
N LEU A 69 -10.45 18.56 -9.95
CA LEU A 69 -10.72 18.75 -11.36
C LEU A 69 -11.84 19.78 -11.51
N PRO A 70 -11.79 20.63 -12.55
CA PRO A 70 -12.92 21.49 -12.86
C PRO A 70 -14.13 20.64 -13.32
N PRO A 71 -15.37 21.17 -13.34
CA PRO A 71 -16.57 20.37 -13.59
C PRO A 71 -16.55 19.52 -14.86
N ARG A 72 -15.91 19.99 -15.95
CA ARG A 72 -15.75 19.24 -17.20
C ARG A 72 -14.47 18.40 -17.27
N GLY A 73 -13.67 18.38 -16.20
CA GLY A 73 -12.35 17.77 -16.22
C GLY A 73 -12.39 16.25 -16.46
N ALA A 74 -13.34 15.55 -15.84
CA ALA A 74 -13.52 14.11 -16.04
C ALA A 74 -13.95 13.77 -17.48
N GLU A 75 -14.80 14.61 -18.09
CA GLU A 75 -15.24 14.48 -19.48
C GLU A 75 -14.06 14.54 -20.45
N VAL A 76 -13.27 15.61 -20.33
CA VAL A 76 -12.12 15.85 -21.20
C VAL A 76 -11.04 14.77 -21.01
N LEU A 77 -10.83 14.32 -19.76
CA LEU A 77 -9.92 13.20 -19.49
C LEU A 77 -10.42 11.88 -20.10
N ALA A 78 -11.73 11.62 -20.04
CA ALA A 78 -12.34 10.45 -20.67
C ALA A 78 -12.12 10.46 -22.19
N GLU A 79 -12.24 11.61 -22.85
CA GLU A 79 -11.93 11.74 -24.29
C GLU A 79 -10.46 11.43 -24.60
N LEU A 80 -9.52 11.93 -23.80
CA LEU A 80 -8.10 11.59 -23.93
C LEU A 80 -7.87 10.09 -23.80
N ILE A 81 -8.46 9.45 -22.80
CA ILE A 81 -8.32 8.00 -22.60
C ILE A 81 -8.85 7.25 -23.82
N ARG A 82 -10.02 7.61 -24.36
CA ARG A 82 -10.60 6.93 -25.54
C ARG A 82 -9.74 7.07 -26.79
N SER A 83 -9.16 8.26 -27.01
CA SER A 83 -8.39 8.59 -28.21
C SER A 83 -6.92 8.17 -28.13
N SER A 84 -6.38 7.99 -26.93
CA SER A 84 -4.96 7.69 -26.75
C SER A 84 -4.64 6.21 -27.03
N GLY A 85 -3.80 5.99 -28.04
CA GLY A 85 -3.19 4.70 -28.34
C GLY A 85 -1.86 4.44 -27.63
N ILE A 86 -1.47 5.26 -26.65
CA ILE A 86 -0.18 5.13 -25.92
C ILE A 86 -0.27 5.36 -24.41
N LEU A 87 -1.33 5.98 -23.90
CA LEU A 87 -1.47 6.28 -22.47
C LEU A 87 -1.82 5.00 -21.70
N ILE A 88 -0.88 4.52 -20.89
CA ILE A 88 -1.02 3.27 -20.13
C ILE A 88 -1.18 3.49 -18.63
N HIS A 89 -0.84 4.68 -18.12
CA HIS A 89 -0.89 5.00 -16.69
C HIS A 89 -1.56 6.36 -16.46
N LEU A 90 -2.61 6.36 -15.65
CA LEU A 90 -3.34 7.56 -15.24
C LEU A 90 -3.48 7.61 -13.71
N THR A 91 -3.02 8.71 -13.12
CA THR A 91 -3.28 9.04 -11.71
C THR A 91 -4.20 10.24 -11.61
N LEU A 92 -5.27 10.12 -10.81
CA LEU A 92 -6.23 11.18 -10.50
C LEU A 92 -6.41 11.32 -8.98
N SER A 93 -5.37 11.11 -8.17
CA SER A 93 -5.48 11.12 -6.71
C SER A 93 -5.87 12.48 -6.15
N ASN A 94 -6.83 12.53 -5.22
CA ASN A 94 -7.26 13.79 -4.59
C ASN A 94 -7.72 14.86 -5.61
N THR A 95 -8.54 14.42 -6.58
CA THR A 95 -9.04 15.29 -7.66
C THR A 95 -10.54 15.59 -7.58
N MET A 96 -11.20 15.21 -6.48
CA MET A 96 -12.64 15.40 -6.29
C MET A 96 -13.49 14.80 -7.43
N LEU A 97 -13.04 13.68 -8.00
CA LEU A 97 -13.66 13.04 -9.15
C LEU A 97 -15.13 12.64 -8.90
N LYS A 98 -15.44 12.15 -7.69
CA LYS A 98 -16.76 11.64 -7.26
C LYS A 98 -17.27 10.51 -8.18
N ASP A 99 -18.49 10.03 -7.90
CA ASP A 99 -19.08 8.90 -8.62
C ASP A 99 -19.34 9.19 -10.11
N ASP A 100 -19.81 10.39 -10.45
CA ASP A 100 -20.09 10.76 -11.83
C ASP A 100 -18.82 10.85 -12.68
N GLY A 101 -17.76 11.45 -12.13
CA GLY A 101 -16.47 11.50 -12.80
C GLY A 101 -15.87 10.11 -12.96
N LEU A 102 -15.96 9.26 -11.92
CA LEU A 102 -15.49 7.87 -12.00
C LEU A 102 -16.22 7.10 -13.09
N ARG A 103 -17.54 7.25 -13.21
CA ARG A 103 -18.33 6.61 -14.27
C ARG A 103 -17.75 6.95 -15.65
N MET A 104 -17.49 8.22 -15.92
CA MET A 104 -16.94 8.67 -17.21
C MET A 104 -15.56 8.07 -17.49
N ILE A 105 -14.68 8.06 -16.48
CA ILE A 105 -13.35 7.48 -16.58
C ILE A 105 -13.43 5.96 -16.78
N ALA A 106 -14.26 5.25 -16.02
CA ALA A 106 -14.46 3.81 -16.15
C ALA A 106 -14.98 3.43 -17.55
N ASP A 107 -15.95 4.17 -18.08
CA ASP A 107 -16.49 3.98 -19.43
C ASP A 107 -15.42 4.21 -20.52
N ALA A 108 -14.50 5.15 -20.29
CA ALA A 108 -13.39 5.41 -21.20
C ALA A 108 -12.32 4.33 -21.14
N VAL A 109 -11.99 3.85 -19.94
CA VAL A 109 -11.03 2.75 -19.74
C VAL A 109 -11.56 1.44 -20.35
N CYS A 110 -12.87 1.19 -20.29
CA CYS A 110 -13.49 0.05 -20.99
C CYS A 110 -13.28 0.09 -22.51
N ALA A 111 -13.18 1.29 -23.09
CA ALA A 111 -12.96 1.49 -24.52
C ALA A 111 -11.48 1.61 -24.88
N ASN A 112 -10.57 1.63 -23.91
CA ASN A 112 -9.14 1.74 -24.12
C ASN A 112 -8.46 0.36 -23.95
N PRO A 113 -7.89 -0.23 -25.02
CA PRO A 113 -7.35 -1.59 -24.98
C PRO A 113 -5.95 -1.69 -24.37
N ILE A 114 -5.33 -0.58 -23.95
CA ILE A 114 -3.94 -0.54 -23.49
C ILE A 114 -3.76 -0.03 -22.07
N MET A 115 -4.79 0.58 -21.47
CA MET A 115 -4.69 1.16 -20.12
C MET A 115 -4.31 0.07 -19.12
N GLN A 116 -3.20 0.25 -18.40
CA GLN A 116 -2.64 -0.75 -17.49
C GLN A 116 -2.79 -0.33 -16.03
N THR A 117 -2.70 0.96 -15.72
CA THR A 117 -2.77 1.48 -14.36
C THR A 117 -3.73 2.63 -14.24
N LEU A 118 -4.64 2.52 -13.27
CA LEU A 118 -5.58 3.57 -12.91
C LEU A 118 -5.54 3.81 -11.40
N GLU A 119 -5.15 5.02 -11.00
CA GLU A 119 -5.12 5.43 -9.60
C GLU A 119 -6.16 6.52 -9.33
N LEU A 120 -7.14 6.20 -8.48
CA LEU A 120 -8.31 7.02 -8.15
C LEU A 120 -8.41 7.25 -6.64
N SER A 121 -7.29 7.22 -5.92
CA SER A 121 -7.30 7.39 -4.47
C SER A 121 -7.79 8.78 -4.04
N PHE A 122 -8.46 8.87 -2.89
CA PHE A 122 -8.92 10.14 -2.33
C PHE A 122 -9.85 10.96 -3.24
N ASN A 123 -10.89 10.35 -3.82
CA ASN A 123 -11.77 11.01 -4.78
C ASN A 123 -13.24 11.15 -4.36
N ARG A 124 -13.58 10.84 -3.11
CA ARG A 124 -14.97 10.80 -2.61
C ARG A 124 -15.86 9.91 -3.48
N ILE A 125 -15.33 8.74 -3.84
CA ILE A 125 -16.04 7.68 -4.55
C ILE A 125 -16.87 6.89 -3.53
N HIS A 126 -18.15 6.66 -3.79
CA HIS A 126 -19.09 5.96 -2.90
C HIS A 126 -19.60 4.66 -3.54
N ASP A 127 -20.58 4.04 -2.88
CA ASP A 127 -21.20 2.78 -3.32
C ASP A 127 -21.78 2.80 -4.74
N LYS A 128 -22.21 3.97 -5.24
CA LYS A 128 -22.72 4.14 -6.60
C LYS A 128 -21.69 3.75 -7.67
N SER A 129 -20.41 3.85 -7.34
CA SER A 129 -19.32 3.49 -8.25
C SER A 129 -19.00 2.01 -8.32
N GLY A 130 -19.44 1.22 -7.33
CA GLY A 130 -19.18 -0.23 -7.28
C GLY A 130 -19.57 -0.97 -8.57
N PRO A 131 -20.78 -0.76 -9.13
CA PRO A 131 -21.19 -1.33 -10.41
C PRO A 131 -20.32 -0.90 -11.60
N TYR A 132 -19.90 0.37 -11.68
CA TYR A 132 -19.06 0.87 -12.79
C TYR A 132 -17.66 0.24 -12.75
N ILE A 133 -17.07 0.13 -11.56
CA ILE A 133 -15.78 -0.56 -11.38
C ILE A 133 -15.92 -2.06 -11.68
N GLY A 134 -16.99 -2.69 -11.19
CA GLY A 134 -17.27 -4.10 -11.48
C GLY A 134 -17.45 -4.38 -12.97
N TYR A 135 -18.12 -3.48 -13.71
CA TYR A 135 -18.23 -3.56 -15.16
C TYR A 135 -16.88 -3.35 -15.85
N MET A 136 -16.12 -2.35 -15.44
CA MET A 136 -14.77 -2.09 -15.95
C MET A 136 -13.86 -3.31 -15.79
N LEU A 137 -13.83 -3.93 -14.61
CA LEU A 137 -13.05 -5.14 -14.35
C LEU A 137 -13.56 -6.38 -15.10
N LYS A 138 -14.81 -6.35 -15.61
CA LYS A 138 -15.36 -7.40 -16.49
C LYS A 138 -14.85 -7.26 -17.92
N VAL A 139 -14.83 -6.03 -18.43
CA VAL A 139 -14.60 -5.72 -19.85
C VAL A 139 -13.13 -5.47 -20.15
N CYS A 140 -12.42 -4.79 -19.25
CA CYS A 140 -11.04 -4.39 -19.49
C CYS A 140 -10.09 -5.59 -19.48
N THR A 141 -9.41 -5.81 -20.59
CA THR A 141 -8.44 -6.89 -20.78
C THR A 141 -7.01 -6.47 -20.47
N SER A 142 -6.73 -5.16 -20.43
CA SER A 142 -5.40 -4.59 -20.25
C SER A 142 -5.07 -4.15 -18.82
N LEU A 143 -6.08 -3.80 -18.01
CA LEU A 143 -5.86 -3.21 -16.70
C LEU A 143 -5.14 -4.21 -15.77
N ARG A 144 -4.00 -3.81 -15.22
CA ARG A 144 -3.13 -4.59 -14.32
C ARG A 144 -3.14 -4.04 -12.90
N SER A 145 -3.33 -2.75 -12.73
CA SER A 145 -3.31 -2.08 -11.42
C SER A 145 -4.48 -1.11 -11.27
N LEU A 146 -5.18 -1.23 -10.15
CA LEU A 146 -6.29 -0.36 -9.78
C LEU A 146 -6.15 0.06 -8.31
N ASP A 147 -6.06 1.36 -8.09
CA ASP A 147 -6.10 1.95 -6.75
C ASP A 147 -7.37 2.78 -6.60
N ILE A 148 -8.23 2.40 -5.66
CA ILE A 148 -9.43 3.12 -5.24
C ILE A 148 -9.40 3.41 -3.74
N SER A 149 -8.21 3.47 -3.14
CA SER A 149 -8.02 3.68 -1.71
C SER A 149 -8.46 5.07 -1.25
N TYR A 150 -8.65 5.23 0.06
CA TYR A 150 -9.05 6.49 0.67
C TYR A 150 -10.32 7.04 0.00
N ASN A 151 -11.35 6.22 -0.15
CA ASN A 151 -12.64 6.65 -0.70
C ASN A 151 -13.75 6.36 0.32
N GLU A 152 -14.98 6.70 -0.05
CA GLU A 152 -16.15 6.61 0.82
C GLU A 152 -17.02 5.39 0.44
N MET A 153 -16.37 4.33 -0.04
CA MET A 153 -17.03 3.08 -0.41
C MET A 153 -17.28 2.20 0.81
N SER A 154 -18.48 1.65 0.91
CA SER A 154 -18.84 0.67 1.92
C SER A 154 -18.80 -0.75 1.35
N ALA A 155 -19.05 -1.75 2.21
CA ALA A 155 -19.13 -3.15 1.80
C ALA A 155 -20.17 -3.40 0.69
N ILE A 156 -21.20 -2.56 0.58
CA ILE A 156 -22.24 -2.65 -0.44
C ILE A 156 -21.67 -2.36 -1.83
N GLY A 157 -20.96 -1.24 -1.99
CA GLY A 157 -20.28 -0.89 -3.24
C GLY A 157 -19.18 -1.89 -3.59
N ALA A 158 -18.37 -2.25 -2.59
CA ALA A 158 -17.22 -3.15 -2.76
C ALA A 158 -17.64 -4.57 -3.18
N LYS A 159 -18.84 -5.03 -2.78
CA LYS A 159 -19.35 -6.36 -3.16
C LYS A 159 -19.28 -6.62 -4.67
N ARG A 160 -19.70 -5.65 -5.49
CA ARG A 160 -19.69 -5.80 -6.96
C ARG A 160 -18.28 -5.93 -7.53
N ILE A 161 -17.32 -5.27 -6.91
CA ILE A 161 -15.91 -5.31 -7.27
C ILE A 161 -15.34 -6.68 -6.91
N PHE A 162 -15.52 -7.13 -5.67
CA PHE A 162 -15.04 -8.43 -5.20
C PHE A 162 -15.65 -9.60 -5.95
N ASP A 163 -16.96 -9.58 -6.22
CA ASP A 163 -17.62 -10.59 -7.05
C ASP A 163 -16.97 -10.71 -8.44
N ARG A 164 -16.54 -9.57 -9.03
CA ARG A 164 -15.85 -9.58 -10.32
C ARG A 164 -14.40 -10.02 -10.22
N LEU A 165 -13.71 -9.67 -9.15
CA LEU A 165 -12.31 -10.03 -8.95
C LEU A 165 -12.11 -11.54 -8.84
N LYS A 166 -13.06 -12.30 -8.27
CA LYS A 166 -13.02 -13.79 -8.23
C LYS A 166 -12.66 -14.42 -9.59
N VAL A 167 -13.25 -13.88 -10.66
CA VAL A 167 -13.13 -14.36 -12.04
C VAL A 167 -12.36 -13.39 -12.94
N ASN A 168 -11.79 -12.32 -12.41
CA ASN A 168 -10.89 -11.44 -13.17
C ASN A 168 -9.54 -12.14 -13.37
N ARG A 169 -8.94 -11.99 -14.55
CA ARG A 169 -7.70 -12.66 -14.96
C ARG A 169 -6.64 -11.68 -15.46
N THR A 170 -6.82 -10.39 -15.16
CA THR A 170 -6.01 -9.29 -15.70
C THR A 170 -5.41 -8.43 -14.61
N LEU A 171 -6.16 -8.13 -13.55
CA LEU A 171 -5.73 -7.30 -12.45
C LEU A 171 -4.78 -8.07 -11.54
N LEU A 172 -3.57 -7.52 -11.40
CA LEU A 172 -2.49 -8.07 -10.57
C LEU A 172 -2.37 -7.31 -9.24
N HIS A 173 -2.68 -6.02 -9.26
CA HIS A 173 -2.52 -5.12 -8.14
C HIS A 173 -3.83 -4.43 -7.83
N PHE A 174 -4.33 -4.62 -6.61
CA PHE A 174 -5.56 -3.98 -6.16
C PHE A 174 -5.38 -3.32 -4.80
N ASN A 175 -5.70 -2.03 -4.74
CA ASN A 175 -5.72 -1.26 -3.50
C ASN A 175 -7.13 -0.68 -3.27
N ILE A 176 -7.77 -1.14 -2.20
CA ILE A 176 -9.06 -0.62 -1.71
C ILE A 176 -8.92 -0.11 -0.27
N GLY A 177 -7.70 -0.02 0.26
CA GLY A 177 -7.44 0.42 1.63
C GLY A 177 -8.09 1.77 1.94
N LEU A 178 -8.29 2.08 3.22
CA LEU A 178 -8.84 3.35 3.70
C LEU A 178 -10.27 3.61 3.15
N ASN A 179 -11.05 2.54 2.92
CA ASN A 179 -12.50 2.57 2.68
C ASN A 179 -13.22 1.87 3.84
N ASN A 180 -14.29 2.42 4.39
CA ASN A 180 -14.95 1.81 5.54
C ASN A 180 -15.88 0.65 5.13
N LEU A 181 -15.34 -0.56 5.09
CA LEU A 181 -16.08 -1.79 4.73
C LEU A 181 -16.68 -2.53 5.95
N ALA A 182 -16.81 -1.85 7.09
CA ALA A 182 -17.44 -2.41 8.27
C ALA A 182 -18.91 -2.74 8.04
N VAL A 183 -19.40 -3.72 8.81
CA VAL A 183 -20.83 -4.01 8.90
C VAL A 183 -21.52 -2.79 9.54
N ARG A 184 -22.53 -2.23 8.85
CA ARG A 184 -23.39 -1.19 9.45
C ARG A 184 -24.10 -1.79 10.67
N SER A 185 -24.16 -1.05 11.77
CA SER A 185 -24.72 -1.55 13.03
C SER A 185 -26.16 -2.06 12.85
N VAL A 186 -26.56 -3.05 13.66
CA VAL A 186 -27.90 -3.67 13.59
C VAL A 186 -29.04 -2.64 13.58
N LYS A 187 -28.88 -1.54 14.34
CA LYS A 187 -29.82 -0.41 14.40
C LYS A 187 -29.98 0.35 13.06
N GLN A 188 -28.94 0.40 12.22
CA GLN A 188 -29.00 0.98 10.87
C GLN A 188 -29.54 -0.01 9.82
N THR A 189 -29.40 -1.32 10.06
CA THR A 189 -29.88 -2.38 9.15
C THR A 189 -31.33 -2.79 9.34
N MET A 190 -31.99 -2.48 10.47
CA MET A 190 -33.44 -2.76 10.63
C MET A 190 -34.32 -2.03 9.59
N SER A 191 -33.78 -1.03 8.88
CA SER A 191 -34.45 -0.30 7.80
C SER A 191 -34.16 -0.89 6.40
N LEU A 192 -33.23 -1.83 6.26
CA LEU A 192 -32.78 -2.35 4.96
C LEU A 192 -33.32 -3.76 4.71
N LYS A 193 -33.94 -3.98 3.54
CA LYS A 193 -34.46 -5.27 3.06
C LYS A 193 -33.41 -6.38 2.87
N ASN A 194 -32.13 -6.12 3.17
CA ASN A 194 -31.01 -7.01 2.87
C ASN A 194 -30.17 -7.29 4.12
N PRO A 195 -29.60 -8.51 4.25
CA PRO A 195 -28.73 -8.87 5.37
C PRO A 195 -27.46 -7.99 5.39
N PRO A 196 -26.85 -7.80 6.58
CA PRO A 196 -25.61 -7.05 6.71
C PRO A 196 -24.51 -7.64 5.82
N VAL A 197 -23.88 -6.78 5.01
CA VAL A 197 -22.76 -7.17 4.13
C VAL A 197 -21.46 -6.99 4.90
N ASN A 198 -20.71 -8.09 5.08
CA ASN A 198 -19.44 -8.10 5.80
C ASN A 198 -18.27 -7.91 4.83
N GLY A 199 -17.68 -6.71 4.83
CA GLY A 199 -16.58 -6.36 3.92
C GLY A 199 -15.39 -7.31 3.99
N GLY A 200 -14.96 -7.70 5.19
CA GLY A 200 -13.83 -8.63 5.33
C GLY A 200 -14.16 -10.04 4.82
N GLN A 201 -15.40 -10.51 5.00
CA GLN A 201 -15.80 -11.82 4.46
C GLN A 201 -15.87 -11.79 2.92
N LEU A 202 -16.25 -10.67 2.32
CA LEU A 202 -16.15 -10.49 0.86
C LEU A 202 -14.71 -10.58 0.37
N VAL A 203 -13.74 -10.04 1.12
CA VAL A 203 -12.31 -10.17 0.81
C VAL A 203 -11.88 -11.64 0.87
N GLY A 204 -12.18 -12.35 1.96
CA GLY A 204 -11.84 -13.78 2.11
C GLY A 204 -12.43 -14.64 0.99
N ASN A 205 -13.72 -14.46 0.69
CA ASN A 205 -14.39 -15.15 -0.41
C ASN A 205 -13.78 -14.83 -1.78
N MET A 206 -13.34 -13.59 -1.99
CA MET A 206 -12.68 -13.19 -3.23
C MET A 206 -11.30 -13.85 -3.35
N LEU A 207 -10.50 -13.83 -2.30
CA LEU A 207 -9.17 -14.46 -2.26
C LEU A 207 -9.21 -15.98 -2.42
N ALA A 208 -10.26 -16.64 -1.92
CA ALA A 208 -10.44 -18.09 -2.05
C ALA A 208 -10.63 -18.54 -3.52
N GLU A 209 -11.19 -17.69 -4.37
CA GLU A 209 -11.45 -18.01 -5.78
C GLU A 209 -10.50 -17.27 -6.75
N ASN A 210 -9.91 -16.15 -6.34
CA ASN A 210 -9.01 -15.37 -7.17
C ASN A 210 -7.61 -15.98 -7.21
N ASN A 211 -7.21 -16.41 -8.40
CA ASN A 211 -5.87 -16.94 -8.70
C ASN A 211 -5.14 -16.00 -9.68
N THR A 212 -5.17 -14.69 -9.44
CA THR A 212 -4.56 -13.70 -10.36
C THR A 212 -3.88 -12.56 -9.61
N LEU A 213 -4.48 -12.09 -8.52
CA LEU A 213 -3.91 -11.00 -7.73
C LEU A 213 -2.56 -11.44 -7.15
N ILE A 214 -1.59 -10.54 -7.33
CA ILE A 214 -0.23 -10.63 -6.79
C ILE A 214 -0.14 -9.75 -5.54
N THR A 215 -0.77 -8.58 -5.56
CA THR A 215 -0.77 -7.65 -4.43
C THR A 215 -2.18 -7.19 -4.07
N LEU A 216 -2.48 -7.22 -2.79
CA LEU A 216 -3.73 -6.71 -2.23
C LEU A 216 -3.45 -5.78 -1.05
N ASP A 217 -3.92 -4.54 -1.16
CA ASP A 217 -3.94 -3.60 -0.05
C ASP A 217 -5.37 -3.36 0.43
N ILE A 218 -5.60 -3.79 1.67
CA ILE A 218 -6.86 -3.66 2.42
C ILE A 218 -6.60 -3.01 3.77
N THR A 219 -5.60 -2.10 3.84
CA THR A 219 -5.30 -1.30 5.03
C THR A 219 -6.54 -0.57 5.51
N HIS A 220 -6.83 -0.58 6.81
CA HIS A 220 -7.88 0.25 7.40
C HIS A 220 -9.24 0.14 6.69
N ILE A 221 -9.68 -1.07 6.35
CA ILE A 221 -11.04 -1.30 5.85
C ILE A 221 -12.06 -1.60 6.96
N ASN A 222 -11.62 -1.54 8.23
CA ASN A 222 -12.44 -1.71 9.44
C ASN A 222 -13.20 -3.05 9.44
N MET A 223 -12.46 -4.15 9.20
CA MET A 223 -13.04 -5.49 9.13
C MET A 223 -13.59 -5.97 10.46
N SER A 224 -14.61 -6.84 10.38
CA SER A 224 -15.04 -7.64 11.53
C SER A 224 -14.12 -8.84 11.75
N GLU A 225 -14.25 -9.49 12.92
CA GLU A 225 -13.52 -10.71 13.23
C GLU A 225 -13.75 -11.85 12.24
N PHE A 226 -14.99 -12.06 11.81
CA PHE A 226 -15.35 -13.06 10.79
C PHE A 226 -14.67 -12.77 9.44
N GLY A 227 -14.45 -11.49 9.15
CA GLY A 227 -13.74 -11.08 7.94
C GLY A 227 -12.27 -11.48 7.96
N VAL A 228 -11.59 -11.29 9.09
CA VAL A 228 -10.19 -11.70 9.24
C VAL A 228 -10.07 -13.23 9.21
N GLN A 229 -11.02 -13.95 9.83
CA GLN A 229 -11.06 -15.41 9.77
C GLN A 229 -11.18 -15.91 8.32
N GLY A 230 -12.07 -15.33 7.52
CA GLY A 230 -12.20 -15.69 6.10
C GLY A 230 -10.93 -15.39 5.29
N ILE A 231 -10.18 -14.33 5.63
CA ILE A 231 -8.88 -14.07 5.02
C ILE A 231 -7.86 -15.15 5.42
N ALA A 232 -7.76 -15.49 6.70
CA ALA A 232 -6.87 -16.56 7.16
C ALA A 232 -7.15 -17.89 6.45
N GLU A 233 -8.42 -18.28 6.36
CA GLU A 233 -8.85 -19.48 5.62
C GLU A 233 -8.47 -19.41 4.13
N SER A 234 -8.67 -18.26 3.49
CA SER A 234 -8.31 -18.08 2.09
C SER A 234 -6.80 -18.17 1.84
N LEU A 235 -5.96 -17.70 2.77
CA LEU A 235 -4.50 -17.77 2.68
C LEU A 235 -3.96 -19.20 2.73
N LEU A 236 -4.72 -20.15 3.31
CA LEU A 236 -4.35 -21.56 3.29
C LEU A 236 -4.39 -22.15 1.88
N GLN A 237 -5.20 -21.59 0.97
CA GLN A 237 -5.43 -22.13 -0.37
C GLN A 237 -4.95 -21.20 -1.49
N ASN A 238 -4.88 -19.89 -1.27
CA ASN A 238 -4.43 -18.95 -2.27
C ASN A 238 -2.95 -19.22 -2.61
N ARG A 239 -2.64 -19.29 -3.92
CA ARG A 239 -1.29 -19.57 -4.42
C ARG A 239 -0.72 -18.49 -5.35
N THR A 240 -1.36 -17.33 -5.45
CA THR A 240 -0.90 -16.24 -6.33
C THR A 240 -0.52 -14.98 -5.58
N LEU A 241 -1.16 -14.73 -4.43
CA LEU A 241 -0.90 -13.55 -3.63
C LEU A 241 0.49 -13.62 -3.01
N THR A 242 1.29 -12.60 -3.28
CA THR A 242 2.66 -12.45 -2.79
C THR A 242 2.81 -11.28 -1.82
N HIS A 243 1.95 -10.27 -1.90
CA HIS A 243 1.96 -9.11 -1.00
C HIS A 243 0.56 -8.84 -0.46
N LEU A 244 0.45 -8.80 0.86
CA LEU A 244 -0.80 -8.52 1.55
C LEU A 244 -0.59 -7.44 2.62
N ASN A 245 -1.35 -6.36 2.51
CA ASN A 245 -1.38 -5.31 3.52
C ASN A 245 -2.69 -5.35 4.31
N LEU A 246 -2.57 -5.69 5.59
CA LEU A 246 -3.66 -5.82 6.57
C LEU A 246 -3.58 -4.75 7.67
N ALA A 247 -2.74 -3.72 7.50
CA ALA A 247 -2.49 -2.73 8.52
C ALA A 247 -3.77 -2.00 8.97
N SER A 248 -3.78 -1.52 10.21
CA SER A 248 -4.84 -0.64 10.75
C SER A 248 -6.27 -1.21 10.68
N ASN A 249 -6.46 -2.53 10.71
CA ASN A 249 -7.76 -3.20 10.60
C ASN A 249 -8.38 -3.59 11.95
N LYS A 250 -7.81 -3.12 13.07
CA LYS A 250 -8.22 -3.50 14.44
C LYS A 250 -8.26 -5.02 14.61
N ILE A 251 -7.25 -5.71 14.07
CA ILE A 251 -7.16 -7.16 14.16
C ILE A 251 -6.79 -7.55 15.59
N PHE A 252 -7.76 -8.13 16.30
CA PHE A 252 -7.59 -8.61 17.67
C PHE A 252 -6.89 -9.98 17.72
N ASP A 253 -6.66 -10.45 18.93
CA ASP A 253 -5.67 -11.47 19.25
C ASP A 253 -5.94 -12.83 18.60
N ILE A 254 -7.18 -13.31 18.67
CA ILE A 254 -7.59 -14.59 18.08
C ILE A 254 -7.44 -14.53 16.55
N GLN A 255 -7.93 -13.44 15.95
CA GLN A 255 -7.92 -13.29 14.50
C GLN A 255 -6.51 -13.10 13.94
N ARG A 256 -5.63 -12.44 14.69
CA ARG A 256 -4.22 -12.32 14.33
C ARG A 256 -3.51 -13.67 14.39
N ARG A 257 -3.78 -14.48 15.42
CA ARG A 257 -3.26 -15.85 15.47
C ARG A 257 -3.73 -16.67 14.27
N ALA A 258 -4.99 -16.57 13.85
CA ALA A 258 -5.47 -17.24 12.64
C ALA A 258 -4.68 -16.85 11.37
N ILE A 259 -4.34 -15.57 11.20
CA ILE A 259 -3.48 -15.14 10.08
C ILE A 259 -2.07 -15.73 10.22
N LEU A 260 -1.48 -15.70 11.40
CA LEU A 260 -0.15 -16.27 11.65
C LEU A 260 -0.15 -17.80 11.46
N ASP A 261 -1.21 -18.49 11.85
CA ASP A 261 -1.44 -19.92 11.63
C ASP A 261 -1.47 -20.24 10.15
N ALA A 262 -2.25 -19.49 9.36
CA ALA A 262 -2.30 -19.67 7.92
C ALA A 262 -0.93 -19.45 7.26
N MET A 263 -0.16 -18.48 7.80
CA MET A 263 1.20 -18.20 7.36
C MET A 263 2.20 -19.30 7.72
N HIS A 264 1.92 -20.24 8.62
CA HIS A 264 2.83 -21.38 8.85
C HIS A 264 2.95 -22.26 7.60
N THR A 265 1.84 -22.43 6.87
CA THR A 265 1.77 -23.28 5.68
C THR A 265 1.78 -22.52 4.37
N ASN A 266 1.49 -21.21 4.39
CA ASN A 266 1.49 -20.41 3.18
C ASN A 266 2.92 -20.29 2.60
N ASP A 267 3.08 -20.71 1.36
CA ASP A 267 4.36 -20.79 0.67
C ASP A 267 4.48 -19.80 -0.51
N THR A 268 3.56 -18.83 -0.60
CA THR A 268 3.49 -17.87 -1.70
C THR A 268 3.71 -16.43 -1.26
N LEU A 269 3.26 -16.08 -0.04
CA LEU A 269 3.33 -14.71 0.44
C LEU A 269 4.77 -14.33 0.80
N LEU A 270 5.27 -13.31 0.13
CA LEU A 270 6.60 -12.74 0.30
C LEU A 270 6.58 -11.53 1.24
N SER A 271 5.45 -10.82 1.31
CA SER A 271 5.28 -9.61 2.13
C SER A 271 3.97 -9.63 2.88
N LEU A 272 4.06 -9.41 4.19
CA LEU A 272 2.90 -9.26 5.07
C LEU A 272 3.06 -8.01 5.94
N ASP A 273 2.05 -7.14 5.91
CA ASP A 273 1.96 -5.98 6.78
C ASP A 273 0.81 -6.13 7.77
N LEU A 274 1.14 -6.21 9.06
CA LEU A 274 0.20 -6.27 10.18
C LEU A 274 0.27 -5.01 11.07
N SER A 275 0.90 -3.94 10.58
CA SER A 275 1.12 -2.71 11.33
C SER A 275 -0.17 -2.10 11.87
N HIS A 276 -0.07 -1.36 12.98
CA HIS A 276 -1.20 -0.72 13.66
C HIS A 276 -2.32 -1.70 14.06
N ASN A 277 -1.98 -2.98 14.28
CA ASN A 277 -2.82 -3.96 14.95
C ASN A 277 -2.12 -4.38 16.24
N LYS A 278 -2.70 -4.04 17.39
CA LYS A 278 -2.11 -4.33 18.72
C LYS A 278 -1.83 -5.83 18.85
N MET A 279 -0.61 -6.20 19.25
CA MET A 279 -0.23 -7.57 19.54
C MET A 279 -0.24 -7.86 21.04
N ASP A 280 -0.91 -8.94 21.44
CA ASP A 280 -0.77 -9.57 22.76
C ASP A 280 0.45 -10.52 22.77
N ASP A 281 0.82 -11.00 23.96
CA ASP A 281 1.99 -11.86 24.15
C ASP A 281 1.86 -13.16 23.37
N ALA A 282 0.66 -13.77 23.37
CA ALA A 282 0.39 -15.01 22.66
C ALA A 282 0.57 -14.87 21.14
N SER A 283 0.19 -13.74 20.54
CA SER A 283 0.46 -13.52 19.13
C SER A 283 1.91 -13.22 18.81
N VAL A 284 2.68 -12.59 19.71
CA VAL A 284 4.12 -12.40 19.48
C VAL A 284 4.87 -13.74 19.52
N ILE A 285 4.50 -14.63 20.45
CA ILE A 285 5.00 -16.00 20.47
C ILE A 285 4.66 -16.70 19.13
N ARG A 286 3.40 -16.60 18.71
CA ARG A 286 2.95 -17.23 17.47
C ARG A 286 3.61 -16.67 16.22
N LEU A 287 3.94 -15.37 16.22
CA LEU A 287 4.71 -14.73 15.17
C LEU A 287 6.11 -15.36 15.07
N GLY A 288 6.78 -15.52 16.21
CA GLY A 288 8.09 -16.15 16.25
C GLY A 288 8.10 -17.60 15.76
N GLU A 289 7.11 -18.40 16.17
CA GLU A 289 6.92 -19.76 15.66
C GLU A 289 6.70 -19.79 14.14
N MET A 290 5.86 -18.89 13.62
CA MET A 290 5.61 -18.77 12.19
C MET A 290 6.88 -18.40 11.43
N LEU A 291 7.65 -17.42 11.91
CA LEU A 291 8.89 -16.96 11.28
C LEU A 291 9.99 -18.03 11.27
N ARG A 292 9.99 -18.95 12.25
CA ARG A 292 10.90 -20.09 12.30
C ARG A 292 10.61 -21.14 11.22
N VAL A 293 9.34 -21.31 10.87
CA VAL A 293 8.87 -22.34 9.93
C VAL A 293 8.75 -21.79 8.51
N ASN A 294 8.18 -20.61 8.33
CA ASN A 294 7.92 -20.03 7.03
C ASN A 294 9.23 -19.70 6.30
N ARG A 295 9.39 -20.26 5.09
CA ARG A 295 10.61 -20.10 4.27
C ARG A 295 10.46 -19.13 3.10
N LYS A 296 9.32 -18.48 2.99
CA LYS A 296 8.90 -17.69 1.82
C LYS A 296 8.73 -16.22 2.14
N LEU A 297 8.31 -15.89 3.36
CA LEU A 297 8.21 -14.51 3.81
C LEU A 297 9.59 -13.85 3.80
N ARG A 298 9.65 -12.67 3.19
CA ARG A 298 10.86 -11.85 3.04
C ARG A 298 10.70 -10.49 3.71
N PHE A 299 9.48 -9.95 3.71
CA PHE A 299 9.14 -8.64 4.26
C PHE A 299 8.05 -8.80 5.31
N PHE A 300 8.32 -8.35 6.53
CA PHE A 300 7.34 -8.32 7.59
C PHE A 300 7.29 -6.94 8.25
N ARG A 301 6.08 -6.40 8.40
CA ARG A 301 5.87 -5.12 9.11
C ARG A 301 4.93 -5.32 10.28
N ALA A 302 5.39 -4.89 11.45
CA ALA A 302 4.64 -4.81 12.71
C ALA A 302 4.87 -3.44 13.37
N LYS A 303 4.79 -2.38 12.56
CA LYS A 303 4.88 -1.01 13.05
C LYS A 303 3.73 -0.73 14.00
N SER A 304 3.96 -0.07 15.14
CA SER A 304 2.89 0.32 16.06
C SER A 304 2.00 -0.85 16.52
N CYS A 305 2.62 -1.99 16.83
CA CYS A 305 1.97 -3.20 17.31
C CYS A 305 2.04 -3.37 18.84
N VAL A 306 2.59 -2.39 19.57
CA VAL A 306 2.74 -2.42 21.04
C VAL A 306 3.71 -3.53 21.49
N ILE A 307 4.76 -3.76 20.73
CA ILE A 307 5.84 -4.67 21.11
C ILE A 307 6.74 -3.96 22.13
N GLU A 308 6.89 -4.56 23.31
CA GLU A 308 7.75 -4.08 24.40
C GLU A 308 8.80 -5.14 24.74
N ASP A 309 9.76 -4.84 25.62
CA ASP A 309 10.94 -5.69 25.85
C ASP A 309 10.60 -7.13 26.27
N SER A 310 9.57 -7.33 27.10
CA SER A 310 9.09 -8.67 27.50
C SER A 310 8.56 -9.48 26.31
N ARG A 311 7.89 -8.82 25.36
CA ARG A 311 7.43 -9.45 24.11
C ARG A 311 8.59 -9.71 23.17
N MET A 312 9.56 -8.79 23.13
CA MET A 312 10.76 -8.96 22.32
C MET A 312 11.59 -10.15 22.81
N TYR A 313 11.67 -10.39 24.11
CA TYR A 313 12.27 -11.60 24.67
C TYR A 313 11.63 -12.89 24.13
N SER A 314 10.30 -12.92 24.08
CA SER A 314 9.55 -14.08 23.57
C SER A 314 9.80 -14.33 22.07
N LEU A 315 9.86 -13.25 21.29
CA LEU A 315 10.20 -13.33 19.88
C LEU A 315 11.68 -13.72 19.67
N ALA A 316 12.62 -13.17 20.42
CA ALA A 316 14.04 -13.52 20.32
C ALA A 316 14.32 -15.00 20.62
N ARG A 317 13.59 -15.59 21.57
CA ARG A 317 13.72 -17.03 21.90
C ARG A 317 13.23 -17.98 20.82
N THR A 318 12.39 -17.50 19.92
CA THR A 318 11.77 -18.33 18.87
C THR A 318 12.44 -18.14 17.52
N LEU A 319 13.18 -17.05 17.34
CA LEU A 319 14.00 -16.79 16.16
C LEU A 319 15.38 -17.48 16.30
N ASP A 320 15.79 -18.18 15.25
CA ASP A 320 17.04 -18.94 15.11
C ASP A 320 17.82 -18.42 13.89
N ASP A 321 18.99 -18.98 13.57
CA ASP A 321 19.80 -18.69 12.37
C ASP A 321 19.05 -18.93 11.04
N LYS A 322 17.86 -19.56 11.10
CA LYS A 322 17.07 -20.01 9.96
C LYS A 322 16.01 -19.05 9.46
N LEU A 323 16.13 -17.75 9.70
CA LEU A 323 15.16 -16.79 9.17
C LEU A 323 15.33 -16.64 7.66
N THR A 324 14.23 -16.39 6.95
CA THR A 324 14.28 -15.95 5.54
C THR A 324 13.94 -14.48 5.37
N LEU A 325 13.62 -13.79 6.46
CA LEU A 325 13.33 -12.36 6.43
C LEU A 325 14.56 -11.58 5.99
N THR A 326 14.32 -10.67 5.07
CA THR A 326 15.30 -9.71 4.56
C THR A 326 14.98 -8.29 5.03
N HIS A 327 13.69 -8.02 5.31
CA HIS A 327 13.22 -6.71 5.75
C HIS A 327 12.25 -6.87 6.91
N LEU A 328 12.53 -6.15 7.99
CA LEU A 328 11.71 -6.13 9.20
C LEU A 328 11.46 -4.69 9.64
N ASP A 329 10.20 -4.33 9.82
CA ASP A 329 9.78 -3.04 10.38
C ASP A 329 9.10 -3.27 11.75
N LEU A 330 9.78 -2.81 12.80
CA LEU A 330 9.32 -2.77 14.19
C LEU A 330 9.24 -1.32 14.70
N SER A 331 9.14 -0.35 13.81
CA SER A 331 9.07 1.06 14.19
C SER A 331 7.82 1.38 15.02
N LYS A 332 7.87 2.48 15.79
CA LYS A 332 6.75 2.99 16.59
C LYS A 332 6.21 1.98 17.62
N ASN A 333 7.07 1.13 18.16
CA ASN A 333 6.72 0.21 19.23
C ASN A 333 7.18 0.77 20.60
N LYS A 334 7.34 -0.09 21.60
CA LYS A 334 7.75 0.27 22.96
C LYS A 334 9.05 -0.45 23.34
N ILE A 335 9.93 -0.69 22.37
CA ILE A 335 11.20 -1.39 22.56
C ILE A 335 12.17 -0.43 23.27
N GLY A 336 12.66 -0.81 24.45
CA GLY A 336 13.70 -0.14 25.22
C GLY A 336 15.07 -0.77 25.01
N ASP A 337 16.01 -0.47 25.90
CA ASP A 337 17.39 -0.92 25.79
C ASP A 337 17.55 -2.45 25.92
N ASP A 338 16.74 -3.10 26.77
CA ASP A 338 16.75 -4.56 26.91
C ASP A 338 16.27 -5.24 25.62
N GLY A 339 15.19 -4.72 25.02
CA GLY A 339 14.71 -5.22 23.74
C GLY A 339 15.69 -4.93 22.59
N ALA A 340 16.41 -3.79 22.64
CA ALA A 340 17.47 -3.47 21.69
C ALA A 340 18.65 -4.45 21.81
N ALA A 341 19.05 -4.83 23.03
CA ALA A 341 20.07 -5.86 23.25
C ALA A 341 19.65 -7.21 22.66
N MET A 342 18.39 -7.62 22.86
CA MET A 342 17.85 -8.85 22.27
C MET A 342 17.81 -8.80 20.73
N ILE A 343 17.51 -7.64 20.15
CA ILE A 343 17.63 -7.42 18.70
C ILE A 343 19.08 -7.57 18.26
N GLY A 344 20.03 -7.02 19.02
CA GLY A 344 21.46 -7.23 18.82
C GLY A 344 21.81 -8.71 18.76
N ASP A 345 21.38 -9.51 19.74
CA ASP A 345 21.62 -10.96 19.79
C ASP A 345 21.06 -11.71 18.58
N ILE A 346 19.86 -11.31 18.11
CA ILE A 346 19.26 -11.87 16.89
C ILE A 346 20.13 -11.53 15.68
N LEU A 347 20.54 -10.26 15.54
CA LEU A 347 21.34 -9.78 14.42
C LEU A 347 22.72 -10.43 14.37
N ALA A 348 23.36 -10.67 15.53
CA ALA A 348 24.67 -11.33 15.60
C ALA A 348 24.66 -12.74 14.97
N LYS A 349 23.52 -13.44 15.01
CA LYS A 349 23.34 -14.80 14.47
C LYS A 349 22.66 -14.82 13.11
N ASN A 350 21.98 -13.74 12.74
CA ASN A 350 21.20 -13.67 11.52
C ASN A 350 22.10 -13.35 10.31
N ASN A 351 21.87 -14.05 9.19
CA ASN A 351 22.61 -13.86 7.95
C ASN A 351 21.70 -13.56 6.75
N THR A 352 20.48 -13.09 6.99
CA THR A 352 19.48 -12.86 5.93
C THR A 352 18.89 -11.45 5.94
N LEU A 353 18.83 -10.80 7.11
CA LEU A 353 18.22 -9.49 7.28
C LEU A 353 19.15 -8.43 6.71
N ILE A 354 18.61 -7.67 5.77
CA ILE A 354 19.29 -6.60 5.03
C ILE A 354 18.83 -5.23 5.55
N TYR A 355 17.56 -5.13 5.95
CA TYR A 355 16.91 -3.91 6.40
C TYR A 355 16.18 -4.13 7.73
N LEU A 356 16.46 -3.27 8.70
CA LEU A 356 15.74 -3.20 9.96
C LEU A 356 15.30 -1.76 10.25
N ASN A 357 14.02 -1.57 10.58
CA ASN A 357 13.51 -0.32 11.11
C ASN A 357 13.04 -0.48 12.55
N ILE A 358 13.68 0.24 13.46
CA ILE A 358 13.32 0.34 14.88
C ILE A 358 13.16 1.82 15.31
N SER A 359 12.89 2.71 14.35
CA SER A 359 12.57 4.12 14.60
C SER A 359 11.35 4.29 15.51
N GLU A 360 11.20 5.44 16.16
CA GLU A 360 10.05 5.76 17.02
C GLU A 360 9.84 4.79 18.22
N ASN A 361 10.90 4.16 18.74
CA ASN A 361 10.89 3.29 19.93
C ASN A 361 11.38 4.04 21.19
N ARG A 362 11.83 3.35 22.24
CA ARG A 362 12.30 3.90 23.52
C ARG A 362 13.78 3.58 23.76
N ILE A 363 14.55 3.45 22.68
CA ILE A 363 15.97 3.07 22.72
C ILE A 363 16.80 4.29 23.11
N THR A 364 17.69 4.12 24.09
CA THR A 364 18.65 5.12 24.55
C THR A 364 20.04 4.81 24.00
N ASP A 365 21.06 5.60 24.40
CA ASP A 365 22.47 5.34 24.11
C ASP A 365 22.90 3.92 24.49
N GLN A 366 22.35 3.34 25.57
CA GLN A 366 22.70 1.98 26.01
C GLN A 366 22.25 0.93 24.99
N GLY A 367 21.00 1.01 24.51
CA GLY A 367 20.51 0.10 23.48
C GLY A 367 21.19 0.30 22.13
N VAL A 368 21.54 1.53 21.76
CA VAL A 368 22.38 1.82 20.56
C VAL A 368 23.71 1.10 20.67
N GLN A 369 24.40 1.20 21.81
CA GLN A 369 25.69 0.53 22.04
C GLN A 369 25.56 -0.99 22.00
N ALA A 370 24.48 -1.54 22.58
CA ALA A 370 24.23 -2.99 22.57
C ALA A 370 24.07 -3.53 21.14
N ILE A 371 23.30 -2.82 20.30
CA ILE A 371 23.15 -3.18 18.87
C ILE A 371 24.49 -3.04 18.15
N ALA A 372 25.23 -1.94 18.37
CA ALA A 372 26.51 -1.70 17.71
C ALA A 372 27.50 -2.84 17.99
N ASN A 373 27.68 -3.22 19.25
CA ASN A 373 28.57 -4.30 19.67
C ASN A 373 28.16 -5.63 19.04
N SER A 374 26.86 -5.92 18.97
CA SER A 374 26.35 -7.17 18.40
C SER A 374 26.52 -7.26 16.89
N LEU A 375 26.64 -6.12 16.22
CA LEU A 375 26.78 -6.03 14.76
C LEU A 375 28.22 -6.13 14.27
N GLU A 376 29.23 -6.20 15.15
CA GLU A 376 30.66 -6.28 14.78
C GLU A 376 30.95 -7.44 13.82
N MET A 377 30.24 -8.56 13.97
CA MET A 377 30.39 -9.77 13.14
C MET A 377 29.22 -9.98 12.14
N ASN A 378 28.24 -9.08 12.12
CA ASN A 378 27.12 -9.16 11.17
C ASN A 378 27.45 -8.34 9.92
N PHE A 379 27.54 -8.99 8.76
CA PHE A 379 27.82 -8.31 7.49
C PHE A 379 26.64 -8.32 6.51
N THR A 380 25.47 -8.80 6.95
CA THR A 380 24.30 -8.94 6.08
C THR A 380 23.35 -7.77 6.22
N LEU A 381 23.28 -7.15 7.40
CA LEU A 381 22.50 -5.93 7.59
C LEU A 381 23.22 -4.77 6.89
N ILE A 382 22.50 -4.11 5.98
CA ILE A 382 23.00 -2.99 5.17
C ILE A 382 22.33 -1.68 5.60
N HIS A 383 21.07 -1.75 6.04
CA HIS A 383 20.25 -0.59 6.38
C HIS A 383 19.63 -0.75 7.76
N LEU A 384 19.91 0.23 8.63
CA LEU A 384 19.31 0.33 9.96
C LEU A 384 18.70 1.73 10.14
N GLU A 385 17.41 1.79 10.40
CA GLU A 385 16.70 3.02 10.75
C GLU A 385 16.38 3.06 12.25
N MET A 386 16.84 4.11 12.93
CA MET A 386 16.69 4.33 14.37
C MET A 386 16.21 5.74 14.72
N LEU A 387 15.61 6.45 13.77
CA LEU A 387 15.17 7.85 13.93
C LEU A 387 14.10 8.03 15.01
N ALA A 388 14.01 9.25 15.54
CA ALA A 388 12.91 9.74 16.37
C ALA A 388 12.59 8.85 17.59
N GLN A 389 13.60 8.32 18.27
CA GLN A 389 13.39 7.62 19.55
C GLN A 389 12.72 8.56 20.57
N GLN A 390 11.87 7.97 21.42
CA GLN A 390 11.23 8.67 22.54
C GLN A 390 12.28 9.08 23.60
N ALA A 391 13.41 8.39 23.64
CA ALA A 391 14.56 8.75 24.45
C ALA A 391 15.58 9.56 23.62
N ASN A 392 16.37 10.39 24.31
CA ASN A 392 17.40 11.18 23.66
C ASN A 392 18.61 10.28 23.33
N ILE A 393 18.92 10.11 22.05
CA ILE A 393 20.17 9.49 21.60
C ILE A 393 21.19 10.59 21.39
N THR A 394 22.34 10.48 22.05
CA THR A 394 23.42 11.45 21.89
C THR A 394 24.15 11.28 20.55
N VAL A 395 24.70 12.39 20.04
CA VAL A 395 25.59 12.35 18.87
C VAL A 395 26.77 11.40 19.11
N PHE A 396 27.25 11.32 20.36
CA PHE A 396 28.35 10.43 20.74
C PHE A 396 28.00 8.95 20.49
N ALA A 397 26.82 8.49 20.92
CA ALA A 397 26.39 7.11 20.66
C ALA A 397 26.34 6.79 19.15
N MET A 398 25.85 7.72 18.33
CA MET A 398 25.82 7.55 16.86
C MET A 398 27.22 7.53 16.24
N VAL A 399 28.16 8.33 16.76
CA VAL A 399 29.56 8.31 16.33
C VAL A 399 30.22 6.98 16.68
N THR A 400 30.04 6.49 17.91
CA THR A 400 30.55 5.18 18.35
C THR A 400 29.96 4.04 17.53
N PHE A 401 28.67 4.10 17.22
CA PHE A 401 28.05 3.13 16.32
C PHE A 401 28.76 3.12 14.95
N ARG A 402 28.96 4.29 14.36
CA ARG A 402 29.62 4.42 13.04
C ARG A 402 31.08 3.99 13.05
N SER A 403 31.78 4.07 14.19
CA SER A 403 33.14 3.53 14.28
C SER A 403 33.16 2.01 14.30
N ILE A 404 32.12 1.35 14.83
CA ILE A 404 31.99 -0.11 14.85
C ILE A 404 31.48 -0.64 13.49
N ARG A 405 30.49 0.03 12.88
CA ARG A 405 29.88 -0.35 11.59
C ARG A 405 29.85 0.82 10.58
N PRO A 406 31.00 1.18 9.99
CA PRO A 406 31.09 2.32 9.06
C PRO A 406 30.42 2.06 7.70
N ASP A 407 30.26 0.78 7.32
CA ASP A 407 29.64 0.32 6.08
C ASP A 407 28.10 0.35 6.12
N LEU A 408 27.52 0.33 7.32
CA LEU A 408 26.07 0.30 7.53
C LEU A 408 25.46 1.68 7.23
N THR A 409 24.42 1.71 6.40
CA THR A 409 23.59 2.90 6.26
C THR A 409 22.72 3.05 7.50
N LEU A 410 23.19 3.87 8.43
CA LEU A 410 22.45 4.26 9.64
C LEU A 410 21.71 5.59 9.41
N ARG A 411 20.38 5.55 9.55
CA ARG A 411 19.51 6.74 9.51
C ARG A 411 18.86 6.99 10.86
#